data_AF-A0A8I0DP84-F1
#
_entry.id   AF-A0A8I0DP84-F1
#
_cell.length_a   1.000
_cell.length_b   1.000
_cell.length_c   1.000
_cell.angle_alpha   90.00
_cell.angle_beta   90.00
_cell.angle_gamma   90.00
#
_symmetry.space_group_name_H-M   'P 1'
#
loop_
_entity.id
_entity.type
_entity.pdbx_description
1 polymer ?
#
loop_
_entity_poly.entity_id
_entity_poly.type
_entity_poly.pdbx_seq_one_letter_code
_entity_poly.pdbx_strand_id
1 'polypeptide(L)'
;MSDISTISGQSRAGGNYTVGGKTDRGTSIVEAGGSVDKNAFLQILVAELSNLDPTADADSTQYISQLAQFSTMEQMSNLNTTMSNSAAYNLVGKGVTVNVLDNKGIPYTGIVRGVSGNNGTSYTVSIEVYEDNQTKYIDVPMSSIQTVLDVGDSSLSALNNMNTNIAMMTASSYIGKYVELTESKENGNNEKVTGQVMSVSRENGAINIKVKLLDGEIKTYDYSLVEKVQDTPI
;
A
#
# COMPACT_ATOMS: atom_id res chain seq x y z
N MET A 1 40.87 -34.14 -7.14
CA MET A 1 41.25 -32.75 -6.83
C MET A 1 42.16 -32.31 -7.95
N SER A 2 41.64 -31.49 -8.87
CA SER A 2 42.33 -31.01 -10.07
C SER A 2 42.33 -29.48 -10.04
N ASP A 3 43.47 -28.92 -10.40
CA ASP A 3 43.99 -27.63 -9.98
C ASP A 3 43.17 -26.39 -10.35
N ILE A 4 43.14 -25.45 -9.41
CA ILE A 4 42.76 -24.04 -9.61
C ILE A 4 43.97 -23.35 -10.26
N SER A 5 43.85 -23.01 -11.55
CA SER A 5 44.78 -22.08 -12.18
C SER A 5 44.31 -20.64 -11.97
N THR A 6 45.18 -19.89 -11.31
CA THR A 6 45.11 -18.46 -11.06
C THR A 6 45.06 -17.69 -12.38
N ILE A 7 44.01 -16.91 -12.62
CA ILE A 7 44.04 -15.82 -13.62
C ILE A 7 44.31 -14.52 -12.88
N SER A 8 45.59 -14.12 -12.94
CA SER A 8 46.11 -12.82 -12.53
C SER A 8 45.54 -11.71 -13.41
N GLY A 9 45.13 -10.61 -12.78
CA GLY A 9 44.55 -9.46 -13.45
C GLY A 9 45.48 -8.72 -14.40
N GLN A 10 44.86 -8.03 -15.37
CA GLN A 10 45.47 -6.91 -16.06
C GLN A 10 44.39 -5.86 -16.36
N SER A 11 44.45 -4.75 -15.63
CA SER A 11 43.66 -3.55 -15.86
C SER A 11 44.16 -2.85 -17.13
N ARG A 12 43.29 -2.59 -18.11
CA ARG A 12 43.50 -1.54 -19.13
C ARG A 12 42.18 -0.84 -19.48
N ALA A 13 42.31 0.47 -19.63
CA ALA A 13 41.30 1.50 -19.78
C ALA A 13 40.38 1.38 -21.02
N GLY A 14 39.17 1.92 -20.85
CA GLY A 14 38.48 2.76 -21.84
C GLY A 14 38.18 2.14 -23.20
N GLY A 15 37.02 1.51 -23.34
CA GLY A 15 36.42 1.17 -24.63
C GLY A 15 34.93 0.89 -24.47
N ASN A 16 34.08 1.68 -25.12
CA ASN A 16 32.66 1.35 -25.28
C ASN A 16 32.56 0.14 -26.20
N TYR A 17 32.26 -1.03 -25.63
CA TYR A 17 31.97 -2.23 -26.41
C TYR A 17 30.50 -2.19 -26.84
N THR A 18 30.24 -1.74 -28.06
CA THR A 18 28.98 -2.04 -28.74
C THR A 18 29.00 -3.53 -29.09
N VAL A 19 28.49 -4.39 -28.21
CA VAL A 19 28.42 -5.85 -28.46
C VAL A 19 27.08 -6.18 -29.14
N GLY A 20 27.01 -5.93 -30.45
CA GLY A 20 26.10 -6.66 -31.32
C GLY A 20 26.71 -8.02 -31.64
N GLY A 21 26.56 -9.01 -30.76
CA GLY A 21 27.20 -10.32 -30.92
C GLY A 21 26.32 -11.47 -30.41
N LYS A 22 25.86 -12.31 -31.34
CA LYS A 22 25.30 -13.63 -31.03
C LYS A 22 26.43 -14.60 -30.67
N THR A 23 26.15 -15.61 -29.86
CA THR A 23 27.08 -16.72 -29.58
C THR A 23 27.31 -17.57 -30.85
N ASP A 24 28.34 -18.42 -30.87
CA ASP A 24 28.64 -19.35 -31.99
C ASP A 24 27.49 -20.30 -32.35
N ARG A 25 26.47 -20.40 -31.48
CA ARG A 25 25.23 -21.17 -31.70
C ARG A 25 24.04 -20.30 -32.16
N GLY A 26 24.26 -19.02 -32.47
CA GLY A 26 23.26 -18.10 -33.00
C GLY A 26 22.35 -17.42 -31.97
N THR A 27 22.56 -17.66 -30.67
CA THR A 27 21.72 -17.09 -29.60
C THR A 27 22.19 -15.68 -29.24
N SER A 28 21.28 -14.71 -29.18
CA SER A 28 21.59 -13.34 -28.73
C SER A 28 22.03 -13.33 -27.27
N ILE A 29 23.17 -12.69 -26.98
CA ILE A 29 23.62 -12.44 -25.62
C ILE A 29 22.77 -11.28 -25.07
N VAL A 30 21.93 -11.57 -24.10
CA VAL A 30 21.15 -10.54 -23.38
C VAL A 30 21.98 -10.13 -22.17
N GLU A 31 22.29 -8.84 -22.04
CA GLU A 31 23.05 -8.31 -20.91
C GLU A 31 22.32 -8.57 -19.58
N ALA A 32 23.04 -9.12 -18.60
CA ALA A 32 22.58 -9.29 -17.23
C ALA A 32 22.45 -7.90 -16.58
N GLY A 33 21.25 -7.33 -16.69
CA GLY A 33 20.92 -5.98 -16.23
C GLY A 33 19.57 -5.49 -16.75
N GLY A 34 19.04 -6.08 -17.82
CA GLY A 34 17.65 -5.92 -18.18
C GLY A 34 16.78 -6.80 -17.29
N SER A 35 15.85 -6.19 -16.54
CA SER A 35 14.72 -6.85 -15.90
C SER A 35 14.30 -8.06 -16.73
N VAL A 36 14.36 -9.26 -16.14
CA VAL A 36 13.98 -10.50 -16.82
C VAL A 36 12.55 -10.32 -17.29
N ASP A 37 12.42 -9.98 -18.57
CA ASP A 37 11.16 -9.49 -19.09
C ASP A 37 10.25 -10.70 -19.13
N LYS A 38 9.22 -10.70 -18.28
CA LYS A 38 8.18 -11.74 -18.19
C LYS A 38 7.67 -12.15 -19.58
N ASN A 39 7.70 -11.20 -20.53
CA ASN A 39 7.38 -11.41 -21.94
C ASN A 39 8.38 -12.30 -22.69
N ALA A 40 9.68 -12.17 -22.42
CA ALA A 40 10.71 -13.05 -22.95
C ALA A 40 10.61 -14.47 -22.37
N PHE A 41 10.27 -14.60 -21.07
CA PHE A 41 9.99 -15.89 -20.44
C PHE A 41 8.77 -16.59 -21.06
N LEU A 42 7.65 -15.89 -21.25
CA LEU A 42 6.46 -16.46 -21.87
C LEU A 42 6.68 -16.82 -23.35
N GLN A 43 7.48 -16.03 -24.07
CA GLN A 43 7.86 -16.35 -25.45
C GLN A 43 8.75 -17.59 -25.55
N ILE A 44 9.71 -17.74 -24.63
CA ILE A 44 10.56 -18.95 -24.58
C ILE A 44 9.72 -20.17 -24.18
N LEU A 45 8.83 -20.04 -23.18
CA LEU A 45 7.95 -21.12 -22.75
C LEU A 45 7.01 -21.60 -23.87
N VAL A 46 6.45 -20.68 -24.65
CA VAL A 46 5.59 -21.01 -25.81
C VAL A 46 6.43 -21.60 -26.96
N ALA A 47 7.64 -21.10 -27.18
CA ALA A 47 8.55 -21.63 -28.21
C ALA A 47 9.01 -23.07 -27.87
N GLU A 48 9.29 -23.37 -26.61
CA GLU A 48 9.67 -24.72 -26.15
C GLU A 48 8.47 -25.68 -26.17
N LEU A 49 7.27 -25.26 -25.73
CA LEU A 49 6.04 -26.04 -25.88
C LEU A 49 5.70 -26.38 -27.34
N SER A 50 6.08 -25.51 -28.27
CA SER A 50 5.86 -25.72 -29.72
C SER A 50 6.91 -26.64 -30.36
N ASN A 51 8.04 -26.91 -29.69
CA ASN A 51 9.21 -27.58 -30.28
C ASN A 51 9.70 -28.81 -29.49
N LEU A 52 8.92 -29.32 -28.53
CA LEU A 52 9.28 -30.54 -27.78
C LEU A 52 9.00 -31.80 -28.62
N ASP A 53 10.05 -32.32 -29.25
CA ASP A 53 10.17 -33.76 -29.53
C ASP A 53 10.31 -34.49 -28.17
N PRO A 54 9.46 -35.48 -27.85
CA PRO A 54 9.41 -36.16 -26.54
C PRO A 54 10.68 -36.95 -26.17
N THR A 55 11.71 -36.95 -27.01
CA THR A 55 12.96 -37.71 -26.82
C THR A 55 14.21 -36.86 -26.57
N ALA A 56 14.11 -35.54 -26.54
CA ALA A 56 15.24 -34.64 -26.29
C ALA A 56 15.20 -34.04 -24.86
N ASP A 57 15.71 -34.86 -23.93
CA ASP A 57 16.29 -34.61 -22.61
C ASP A 57 15.89 -33.39 -21.73
N ALA A 58 15.67 -33.74 -20.46
CA ALA A 58 15.14 -32.98 -19.34
C ALA A 58 15.95 -31.75 -18.84
N ASP A 59 17.01 -31.32 -19.54
CA ASP A 59 17.91 -30.25 -19.08
C ASP A 59 17.28 -28.85 -19.21
N SER A 60 16.50 -28.60 -20.26
CA SER A 60 15.80 -27.31 -20.46
C SER A 60 14.81 -27.03 -19.32
N THR A 61 14.10 -28.06 -18.84
CA THR A 61 13.14 -27.95 -17.73
C THR A 61 13.81 -27.54 -16.41
N GLN A 62 15.06 -27.96 -16.16
CA GLN A 62 15.78 -27.66 -14.93
C GLN A 62 16.21 -26.18 -14.87
N TYR A 63 16.70 -25.64 -15.99
CA TYR A 63 17.04 -24.21 -16.12
C TYR A 63 15.80 -23.30 -16.03
N ILE A 64 14.70 -23.67 -16.70
CA ILE A 64 13.41 -22.96 -16.61
C ILE A 64 12.89 -22.97 -15.18
N SER A 65 12.99 -24.10 -14.47
CA SER A 65 12.56 -24.22 -13.08
C SER A 65 13.36 -23.29 -12.16
N GLN A 66 14.68 -23.19 -12.35
CA GLN A 66 15.53 -22.30 -11.56
C GLN A 66 15.27 -20.82 -11.87
N LEU A 67 15.04 -20.46 -13.13
CA LEU A 67 14.65 -19.10 -13.52
C LEU A 67 13.26 -18.72 -13.02
N ALA A 68 12.29 -19.63 -13.10
CA ALA A 68 10.96 -19.44 -12.53
C ALA A 68 11.05 -19.19 -11.02
N GLN A 69 11.92 -19.92 -10.31
CA GLN A 69 12.17 -19.71 -8.89
C GLN A 69 12.74 -18.30 -8.61
N PHE A 70 13.69 -17.82 -9.43
CA PHE A 70 14.21 -16.46 -9.30
C PHE A 70 13.15 -15.38 -9.62
N SER A 71 12.39 -15.55 -10.69
CA SER A 71 11.31 -14.62 -11.06
C SER A 71 10.21 -14.54 -9.99
N THR A 72 9.88 -15.68 -9.37
CA THR A 72 8.91 -15.72 -8.26
C THR A 72 9.45 -15.00 -7.03
N MET A 73 10.74 -15.14 -6.72
CA MET A 73 11.40 -14.42 -5.63
C MET A 73 11.45 -12.91 -5.87
N GLU A 74 11.76 -12.49 -7.10
CA GLU A 74 11.75 -11.09 -7.51
C GLU A 74 10.34 -10.50 -7.41
N GLN A 75 9.32 -11.23 -7.88
CA GLN A 75 7.92 -10.83 -7.73
C GLN A 75 7.52 -10.69 -6.25
N MET A 76 7.96 -11.61 -5.39
CA MET A 76 7.71 -11.52 -3.95
C MET A 76 8.41 -10.31 -3.32
N SER A 77 9.64 -10.00 -3.75
CA SER A 77 10.37 -8.80 -3.32
C SER A 77 9.64 -7.52 -3.74
N ASN A 78 9.13 -7.47 -4.98
CA ASN A 78 8.34 -6.36 -5.49
C ASN A 78 7.01 -6.19 -4.75
N LEU A 79 6.36 -7.30 -4.40
CA LEU A 79 5.15 -7.29 -3.57
C LEU A 79 5.43 -6.78 -2.16
N ASN A 80 6.49 -7.26 -1.51
CA ASN A 80 6.90 -6.77 -0.19
C ASN A 80 7.23 -5.28 -0.21
N THR A 81 7.90 -4.81 -1.25
CA THR A 81 8.18 -3.38 -1.46
C THR A 81 6.90 -2.58 -1.63
N THR A 82 5.95 -3.07 -2.42
CA THR A 82 4.65 -2.40 -2.63
C THR A 82 3.83 -2.35 -1.35
N MET A 83 3.81 -3.43 -0.57
CA MET A 83 3.12 -3.50 0.71
C MET A 83 3.76 -2.54 1.73
N SER A 84 5.09 -2.52 1.79
CA SER A 84 5.81 -1.61 2.70
C SER A 84 5.62 -0.15 2.31
N ASN A 85 5.63 0.17 1.01
CA ASN A 85 5.27 1.49 0.48
C ASN A 85 3.87 1.89 0.94
N SER A 86 2.89 1.01 0.78
CA SER A 86 1.52 1.29 1.19
C SER A 86 1.43 1.56 2.70
N ALA A 87 2.05 0.73 3.53
CA ALA A 87 2.09 0.93 4.98
C ALA A 87 2.76 2.26 5.37
N ALA A 88 3.87 2.61 4.72
CA ALA A 88 4.56 3.88 4.88
C ALA A 88 3.65 5.08 4.52
N TYR A 89 3.04 5.07 3.34
CA TYR A 89 2.19 6.18 2.91
C TYR A 89 0.93 6.34 3.77
N ASN A 90 0.41 5.26 4.35
CA ASN A 90 -0.71 5.31 5.30
C ASN A 90 -0.38 6.05 6.61
N LEU A 91 0.90 6.25 6.93
CA LEU A 91 1.30 7.02 8.11
C LEU A 91 1.19 8.53 7.87
N VAL A 92 1.27 9.00 6.62
CA VAL A 92 1.22 10.43 6.30
C VAL A 92 -0.11 11.03 6.77
N GLY A 93 -0.03 12.12 7.52
CA GLY A 93 -1.20 12.77 8.13
C GLY A 93 -1.65 12.15 9.46
N LYS A 94 -1.13 10.98 9.85
CA LYS A 94 -1.43 10.38 11.16
C LYS A 94 -0.54 10.96 12.26
N GLY A 95 -1.07 10.97 13.48
CA GLY A 95 -0.31 11.29 14.68
C GLY A 95 0.50 10.07 15.08
N VAL A 96 1.77 10.23 15.38
CA VAL A 96 2.64 9.13 15.78
C VAL A 96 3.43 9.50 17.02
N THR A 97 3.70 8.50 17.85
CA THR A 97 4.68 8.60 18.94
C THR A 97 5.85 7.68 18.61
N VAL A 98 7.07 8.20 18.71
CA VAL A 98 8.29 7.49 18.34
C VAL A 98 9.20 7.26 19.54
N ASN A 99 10.06 6.24 19.45
CA ASN A 99 11.05 5.92 20.50
C ASN A 99 12.28 6.87 20.51
N VAL A 100 12.14 8.06 19.95
CA VAL A 100 13.18 9.10 19.99
C VAL A 100 12.77 10.10 21.04
N LEU A 101 13.66 10.38 21.99
CA LEU A 101 13.37 11.24 23.14
C LEU A 101 13.80 12.69 22.85
N ASP A 102 13.03 13.63 23.38
CA ASP A 102 13.39 15.05 23.42
C ASP A 102 14.44 15.35 24.50
N ASN A 103 14.83 16.62 24.62
CA ASN A 103 15.79 17.09 25.64
C ASN A 103 15.29 16.90 27.10
N LYS A 104 14.03 16.51 27.31
CA LYS A 104 13.39 16.27 28.60
C LYS A 104 13.15 14.78 28.86
N GLY A 105 13.58 13.90 27.96
CA GLY A 105 13.42 12.46 28.06
C GLY A 105 12.01 11.95 27.71
N ILE A 106 11.18 12.78 27.06
CA ILE A 106 9.83 12.44 26.62
C ILE A 106 9.89 11.98 25.15
N PRO A 107 9.24 10.88 24.77
CA PRO A 107 9.19 10.46 23.38
C PRO A 107 8.52 11.52 22.50
N TYR A 108 9.08 11.77 21.32
CA TYR A 108 8.49 12.69 20.36
C TYR A 108 7.13 12.18 19.89
N THR A 109 6.12 13.04 20.03
CA THR A 109 4.78 12.85 19.48
C THR A 109 4.50 13.98 18.49
N GLY A 110 4.02 13.62 17.30
CA GLY A 110 3.82 14.59 16.23
C GLY A 110 3.02 14.03 15.06
N ILE A 111 2.85 14.85 14.02
CA ILE A 111 2.10 14.46 12.81
C ILE A 111 3.10 14.12 11.71
N VAL A 112 2.91 12.98 11.04
CA VAL A 112 3.74 12.62 9.90
C VAL A 112 3.43 13.54 8.72
N ARG A 113 4.46 14.22 8.19
CA ARG A 113 4.33 15.12 7.02
C ARG A 113 4.90 14.54 5.75
N GLY A 114 5.76 13.52 5.84
CA GLY A 114 6.29 12.85 4.67
C GLY A 114 6.90 11.50 5.00
N VAL A 115 6.98 10.65 3.99
CA VAL A 115 7.73 9.40 4.06
C VAL A 115 8.64 9.30 2.83
N SER A 116 9.89 8.94 3.07
CA SER A 116 10.91 8.75 2.05
C SER A 116 11.44 7.32 2.14
N GLY A 117 11.39 6.60 1.02
CA GLY A 117 11.88 5.22 0.92
C GLY A 117 13.22 5.17 0.19
N ASN A 118 14.20 4.43 0.74
CA ASN A 118 15.38 4.02 0.00
C ASN A 118 15.17 2.60 -0.53
N ASN A 119 14.97 2.47 -1.85
CA ASN A 119 14.93 1.19 -2.58
C ASN A 119 13.99 0.12 -2.00
N GLY A 120 12.87 0.52 -1.38
CA GLY A 120 11.84 -0.39 -0.89
C GLY A 120 12.17 -1.17 0.40
N THR A 121 13.38 -1.00 0.95
CA THR A 121 13.86 -1.79 2.10
C THR A 121 13.84 -1.01 3.41
N SER A 122 13.95 0.33 3.34
CA SER A 122 13.92 1.19 4.52
C SER A 122 13.14 2.46 4.24
N TYR A 123 12.33 2.87 5.22
CA TYR A 123 11.51 4.07 5.17
C TYR A 123 11.89 5.00 6.30
N THR A 124 12.10 6.25 5.96
CA THR A 124 12.27 7.36 6.90
C THR A 124 11.00 8.17 6.89
N VAL A 125 10.48 8.45 8.08
CA VAL A 125 9.27 9.20 8.32
C VAL A 125 9.67 10.56 8.87
N SER A 126 9.18 11.61 8.22
CA SER A 126 9.36 12.99 8.65
C SER A 126 8.17 13.41 9.50
N ILE A 127 8.43 13.76 10.75
CA ILE A 127 7.41 14.05 11.75
C ILE A 127 7.54 15.51 12.17
N GLU A 128 6.43 16.23 12.07
CA GLU A 128 6.27 17.57 12.63
C GLU A 128 6.03 17.45 14.14
N VAL A 129 6.97 17.96 14.92
CA VAL A 129 6.93 17.97 16.39
C VAL A 129 7.00 19.40 16.91
N TYR A 130 6.40 19.64 18.07
CA TYR A 130 6.45 20.93 18.75
C TYR A 130 7.44 20.84 19.91
N GLU A 131 8.57 21.52 19.77
CA GLU A 131 9.63 21.55 20.77
C GLU A 131 10.03 23.02 21.02
N ASP A 132 10.15 23.44 22.29
CA ASP A 132 10.58 24.79 22.67
C ASP A 132 9.81 25.95 21.98
N ASN A 133 8.47 25.82 21.91
CA ASN A 133 7.57 26.78 21.25
C ASN A 133 7.82 26.96 19.74
N GLN A 134 8.54 26.03 19.10
CA GLN A 134 8.79 26.04 17.66
C GLN A 134 8.40 24.70 17.04
N THR A 135 7.92 24.77 15.80
CA THR A 135 7.68 23.59 14.97
C THR A 135 9.00 23.10 14.40
N LYS A 136 9.32 21.82 14.62
CA LYS A 136 10.52 21.17 14.10
C LYS A 136 10.13 19.91 13.33
N TYR A 137 10.93 19.56 12.35
CA TYR A 137 10.81 18.30 11.62
C TYR A 137 11.91 17.36 12.10
N ILE A 138 11.53 16.15 12.47
CA ILE A 138 12.46 15.07 12.79
C ILE A 138 12.28 13.95 11.79
N ASP A 139 13.39 13.46 11.25
CA ASP A 139 13.42 12.33 10.34
C ASP A 139 13.86 11.10 11.11
N VAL A 140 12.97 10.11 11.19
CA VAL A 140 13.20 8.90 11.98
C VAL A 140 12.84 7.66 11.16
N PRO A 141 13.49 6.50 11.39
CA PRO A 141 13.12 5.29 10.69
C PRO A 141 11.68 4.89 11.06
N MET A 142 10.94 4.34 10.11
CA MET A 142 9.55 3.87 10.32
C MET A 142 9.45 2.87 11.49
N SER A 143 10.50 2.08 11.74
CA SER A 143 10.60 1.15 12.87
C SER A 143 10.63 1.81 14.24
N SER A 144 10.88 3.12 14.33
CA SER A 144 10.87 3.87 15.59
C SER A 144 9.47 4.23 16.06
N ILE A 145 8.44 4.07 15.22
CA ILE A 145 7.05 4.36 15.56
C ILE A 145 6.53 3.31 16.53
N GLN A 146 6.12 3.74 17.72
CA GLN A 146 5.54 2.88 18.74
C GLN A 146 4.01 2.88 18.69
N THR A 147 3.41 4.05 18.43
CA THR A 147 1.96 4.19 18.42
C THR A 147 1.57 5.10 17.28
N VAL A 148 0.55 4.67 16.53
CA VAL A 148 -0.13 5.46 15.51
C VAL A 148 -1.47 5.87 16.09
N LEU A 149 -1.64 7.17 16.34
CA LEU A 149 -2.91 7.77 16.65
C LEU A 149 -3.60 8.12 15.34
N ASP A 150 -4.84 7.64 15.18
CA ASP A 150 -5.71 8.13 14.13
C ASP A 150 -6.18 9.54 14.50
N VAL A 151 -5.32 10.52 14.25
CA VAL A 151 -5.77 11.90 14.21
C VAL A 151 -6.54 12.02 12.90
N GLY A 152 -7.84 12.29 12.99
CA GLY A 152 -8.67 12.55 11.82
C GLY A 152 -8.23 13.85 11.15
N ASP A 153 -7.08 13.85 10.50
CA ASP A 153 -6.64 14.95 9.65
C ASP A 153 -7.33 14.76 8.30
N SER A 154 -8.54 15.31 8.21
CA SER A 154 -9.40 15.31 7.03
C SER A 154 -8.82 16.05 5.82
N SER A 155 -7.56 16.50 5.86
CA SER A 155 -6.93 17.31 4.81
C SER A 155 -6.25 16.51 3.68
N LEU A 156 -6.14 15.17 3.78
CA LEU A 156 -5.60 14.33 2.70
C LEU A 156 -6.68 13.83 1.72
N SER A 157 -7.05 14.70 0.77
CA SER A 157 -8.10 14.45 -0.24
C SER A 157 -7.92 13.20 -1.12
N ALA A 158 -6.69 12.69 -1.30
CA ALA A 158 -6.44 11.54 -2.19
C ALA A 158 -6.79 10.18 -1.55
N LEU A 159 -6.50 9.97 -0.26
CA LEU A 159 -6.91 8.76 0.48
C LEU A 159 -8.38 8.82 0.90
N ASN A 160 -8.91 10.01 1.14
CA ASN A 160 -10.35 10.19 1.41
C ASN A 160 -11.20 9.70 0.24
N ASN A 161 -10.83 9.90 -1.02
CA ASN A 161 -11.69 9.44 -2.12
C ASN A 161 -11.90 7.92 -2.14
N MET A 162 -10.90 7.09 -1.79
CA MET A 162 -11.10 5.64 -1.68
C MET A 162 -11.93 5.26 -0.45
N ASN A 163 -11.68 5.86 0.71
CA ASN A 163 -12.47 5.62 1.92
C ASN A 163 -13.91 6.13 1.79
N THR A 164 -14.13 7.28 1.15
CA THR A 164 -15.44 7.84 0.81
C THR A 164 -16.16 6.96 -0.20
N ASN A 165 -15.47 6.35 -1.17
CA ASN A 165 -16.10 5.39 -2.08
C ASN A 165 -16.54 4.11 -1.33
N ILE A 166 -15.73 3.59 -0.41
CA ILE A 166 -16.11 2.43 0.44
C ILE A 166 -17.26 2.80 1.40
N ALA A 167 -17.21 3.98 2.02
CA ALA A 167 -18.28 4.50 2.86
C ALA A 167 -19.57 4.71 2.07
N MET A 168 -19.47 5.22 0.83
CA MET A 168 -20.60 5.35 -0.09
C MET A 168 -21.18 3.97 -0.44
N MET A 169 -20.33 2.97 -0.74
CA MET A 169 -20.79 1.60 -1.00
C MET A 169 -21.47 0.98 0.21
N THR A 170 -20.90 1.16 1.41
CA THR A 170 -21.44 0.64 2.67
C THR A 170 -22.77 1.31 3.02
N ALA A 171 -22.84 2.64 2.98
CA ALA A 171 -24.06 3.38 3.18
C ALA A 171 -25.12 3.02 2.13
N SER A 172 -24.71 2.81 0.87
CA SER A 172 -25.64 2.40 -0.20
C SER A 172 -26.28 1.04 0.09
N SER A 173 -25.56 0.14 0.77
CA SER A 173 -26.11 -1.15 1.22
C SER A 173 -27.19 -1.02 2.30
N TYR A 174 -27.26 0.14 2.97
CA TYR A 174 -28.26 0.41 4.00
C TYR A 174 -29.57 0.93 3.42
N ILE A 175 -29.60 1.35 2.15
CA ILE A 175 -30.83 1.84 1.51
C ILE A 175 -31.92 0.77 1.60
N GLY A 176 -33.07 1.14 2.15
CA GLY A 176 -34.21 0.25 2.41
C GLY A 176 -34.15 -0.50 3.74
N LYS A 177 -32.99 -0.53 4.43
CA LYS A 177 -32.83 -1.15 5.76
C LYS A 177 -33.17 -0.17 6.89
N TYR A 178 -33.37 -0.74 8.08
CA TYR A 178 -33.60 0.01 9.32
C TYR A 178 -32.28 0.21 10.05
N VAL A 179 -32.01 1.44 10.49
CA VAL A 179 -30.79 1.84 11.19
C VAL A 179 -31.10 2.40 12.57
N GLU A 180 -30.18 2.18 13.50
CA GLU A 180 -30.13 2.85 14.81
C GLU A 180 -28.99 3.89 14.78
N LEU A 181 -29.32 5.13 15.13
CA LEU A 181 -28.45 6.29 15.07
C LEU A 181 -28.36 6.95 16.44
N THR A 182 -27.23 7.56 16.75
CA THR A 182 -27.09 8.41 17.94
C THR A 182 -27.18 9.89 17.56
N GLU A 183 -28.21 10.59 18.04
CA GLU A 183 -28.42 12.03 17.86
C GLU A 183 -28.10 12.76 19.17
N SER A 184 -27.20 13.74 19.14
CA SER A 184 -26.94 14.62 20.29
C SER A 184 -27.99 15.73 20.36
N LYS A 185 -28.75 15.79 21.47
CA LYS A 185 -29.70 16.87 21.74
C LYS A 185 -28.95 18.15 22.16
N GLU A 186 -29.62 19.29 22.01
CA GLU A 186 -29.14 20.62 22.48
C GLU A 186 -28.74 20.64 23.98
N ASN A 187 -29.27 19.71 24.78
CA ASN A 187 -28.94 19.56 26.20
C ASN A 187 -27.65 18.75 26.48
N GLY A 188 -26.93 18.29 25.44
CA GLY A 188 -25.71 17.49 25.56
C GLY A 188 -25.94 15.99 25.84
N ASN A 189 -27.19 15.55 25.90
CA ASN A 189 -27.55 14.13 26.02
C ASN A 189 -27.69 13.49 24.64
N ASN A 190 -27.17 12.27 24.50
CA ASN A 190 -27.32 11.44 23.30
C ASN A 190 -28.62 10.62 23.36
N GLU A 191 -29.41 10.65 22.29
CA GLU A 191 -30.61 9.82 22.13
C GLU A 191 -30.44 8.87 20.95
N LYS A 192 -30.97 7.65 21.11
CA LYS A 192 -31.01 6.65 20.03
C LYS A 192 -32.24 6.85 19.19
N VAL A 193 -32.03 7.00 17.90
CA VAL A 193 -33.08 7.28 16.91
C VAL A 193 -33.09 6.15 15.90
N THR A 194 -34.27 5.64 15.57
CA THR A 194 -34.44 4.56 14.59
C THR A 194 -35.25 5.01 13.39
N GLY A 195 -34.91 4.47 12.22
CA GLY A 195 -35.65 4.76 11.01
C GLY A 195 -35.15 3.98 9.80
N GLN A 196 -35.89 4.10 8.69
CA GLN A 196 -35.55 3.44 7.42
C GLN A 196 -34.71 4.37 6.54
N VAL A 197 -33.60 3.88 6.02
CA VAL A 197 -32.76 4.66 5.09
C VAL A 197 -33.43 4.74 3.72
N MET A 198 -33.61 5.97 3.22
CA MET A 198 -34.24 6.26 1.93
C MET A 198 -33.22 6.50 0.82
N SER A 199 -32.14 7.22 1.11
CA SER A 199 -31.14 7.57 0.11
C SER A 199 -29.80 7.90 0.75
N VAL A 200 -28.74 7.76 -0.02
CA VAL A 200 -27.38 8.17 0.35
C VAL A 200 -26.92 9.27 -0.60
N SER A 201 -26.34 10.33 -0.07
CA SER A 201 -25.76 11.41 -0.85
C SER A 201 -24.38 11.78 -0.33
N ARG A 202 -23.57 12.37 -1.21
CA ARG A 202 -22.28 12.98 -0.85
C ARG A 202 -22.44 14.49 -0.90
N GLU A 203 -22.20 15.16 0.21
CA GLU A 203 -22.21 16.63 0.31
C GLU A 203 -20.94 17.08 1.04
N ASN A 204 -20.19 18.01 0.44
CA ASN A 204 -18.91 18.53 0.98
C ASN A 204 -17.86 17.45 1.36
N GLY A 205 -17.91 16.28 0.73
CA GLY A 205 -16.99 15.17 1.02
C GLY A 205 -17.46 14.19 2.10
N ALA A 206 -18.51 14.54 2.86
CA ALA A 206 -19.15 13.66 3.82
C ALA A 206 -20.22 12.79 3.14
N ILE A 207 -20.41 11.57 3.66
CA ILE A 207 -21.48 10.66 3.23
C ILE A 207 -22.65 10.85 4.19
N ASN A 208 -23.77 11.29 3.64
CA ASN A 208 -25.00 11.52 4.38
C ASN A 208 -26.05 10.48 3.98
N ILE A 209 -26.88 10.10 4.96
CA ILE A 209 -28.04 9.23 4.75
C ILE A 209 -29.32 9.99 5.10
N LYS A 210 -30.33 9.90 4.22
CA LYS A 210 -31.68 10.37 4.53
C LYS A 210 -32.45 9.22 5.16
N VAL A 211 -32.99 9.44 6.35
CA VAL A 211 -33.66 8.42 7.15
C VAL A 211 -35.06 8.90 7.45
N LYS A 212 -36.05 8.04 7.15
CA LYS A 212 -37.43 8.20 7.58
C LYS A 212 -37.58 7.61 8.97
N LEU A 213 -37.78 8.48 9.94
CA LEU A 213 -37.98 8.13 11.34
C LEU A 213 -39.34 7.47 11.58
N LEU A 214 -39.50 6.86 12.75
CA LEU A 214 -40.76 6.20 13.16
C LEU A 214 -41.95 7.17 13.25
N ASP A 215 -41.70 8.44 13.57
CA ASP A 215 -42.71 9.51 13.59
C ASP A 215 -43.10 9.98 12.16
N GLY A 216 -42.45 9.45 11.13
CA GLY A 216 -42.65 9.80 9.73
C GLY A 216 -41.81 10.99 9.25
N GLU A 217 -41.05 11.65 10.13
CA GLU A 217 -40.13 12.73 9.77
C GLU A 217 -38.97 12.18 8.94
N ILE A 218 -38.53 12.93 7.93
CA ILE A 218 -37.33 12.59 7.15
C ILE A 218 -36.22 13.54 7.55
N LYS A 219 -35.17 12.98 8.16
CA LYS A 219 -33.97 13.72 8.55
C LYS A 219 -32.74 13.18 7.84
N THR A 220 -31.74 14.05 7.72
CA THR A 220 -30.44 13.71 7.13
C THR A 220 -29.43 13.58 8.26
N TYR A 221 -28.70 12.46 8.27
CA TYR A 221 -27.68 12.17 9.27
C TYR A 221 -26.37 11.84 8.57
N ASP A 222 -25.25 12.11 9.23
CA ASP A 222 -23.95 11.59 8.81
C ASP A 222 -23.97 10.05 8.95
N TYR A 223 -23.49 9.33 7.93
CA TYR A 223 -23.50 7.86 7.95
C TYR A 223 -22.69 7.29 9.13
N SER A 224 -21.69 8.02 9.64
CA SER A 224 -20.85 7.61 10.76
C SER A 224 -21.61 7.49 12.09
N LEU A 225 -22.82 8.07 12.18
CA LEU A 225 -23.67 7.98 13.37
C LEU A 225 -24.45 6.65 13.46
N VAL A 226 -24.38 5.80 12.44
CA VAL A 226 -25.06 4.50 12.41
C VAL A 226 -24.35 3.51 13.34
N GLU A 227 -25.05 3.04 14.37
CA GLU A 227 -24.54 2.03 15.31
C GLU A 227 -24.98 0.61 14.92
N LYS A 228 -26.15 0.48 14.30
CA LYS A 228 -26.77 -0.81 13.96
C LYS A 228 -27.57 -0.72 12.68
N VAL A 229 -27.58 -1.83 11.93
CA VAL A 229 -28.36 -2.00 10.69
C VAL A 229 -29.03 -3.36 10.68
N GLN A 230 -30.31 -3.41 10.30
CA GLN A 230 -31.07 -4.65 10.19
C GLN A 230 -32.15 -4.58 9.10
N ASP A 231 -32.58 -5.76 8.64
CA ASP A 231 -33.58 -5.91 7.57
C ASP A 231 -35.02 -5.68 8.05
N THR A 232 -35.25 -5.74 9.35
CA THR A 232 -36.57 -5.59 9.98
C THR A 232 -36.65 -4.32 10.82
N PRO A 233 -37.86 -3.79 11.11
CA PRO A 233 -38.02 -2.67 12.03
C PRO A 233 -37.38 -2.95 13.40
N ILE A 234 -36.74 -1.92 13.99
CA ILE A 234 -36.21 -1.93 15.37
C ILE A 234 -37.32 -1.52 16.32
#